data_AF-A0A6P3ZC28-F1
#
_entry.id   AF-A0A6P3ZC28-F1
#
_cell.length_a   1.000
_cell.length_b   1.000
_cell.length_c   1.000
_cell.angle_alpha   90.00
_cell.angle_beta   90.00
_cell.angle_gamma   90.00
#
_symmetry.space_group_name_H-M   'P 1'
#
loop_
_entity.id
_entity.type
_entity.pdbx_description
1 polymer ?
#
loop_
_entity_poly.entity_id
_entity_poly.type
_entity_poly.pdbx_seq_one_letter_code
_entity_poly.pdbx_strand_id
1 'polypeptide(L)'
;MMMIMSLGWWRLFCVSLTGILFFQAAFSASEKAPNYTFMHNATSAPDVSYYDYIIVGGGTAGCPLAATLSQNYTVLLLERGGSPYGNNNITNLSSFGAALSDLSPTSPSQRFISEDGVINARGRVLGGGSCLNAGFYTRAATDYVRNVGWDGRLVNESYRWVEQTVAFEPPLGEWQSAVRDGLVEIGILPYNGFTYDHLYGTKVGGTIFDRDGRRHTSADLLQYANPTGLTVLLHASVHRIRFRTKGRPRPLAHGVVFRDSLGVKHRAYLKRGSKNEIIVSAGALGSPQILMLSGVGPAEHLKAHNISVVLDQPMVGQGMSDNPMNAVFIPSPVPVEVSLIEVVGITHFGSYIEAASGENFGGGSSSASGMSTPKV
;
A
#
# COMPACT_ATOMS: atom_id res chain seq x y z
N MET A 1 -7.35 -85.97 20.75
CA MET A 1 -8.46 -86.28 21.66
C MET A 1 -9.39 -85.09 21.69
N MET A 2 -10.67 -85.39 21.52
CA MET A 2 -11.84 -84.56 21.29
C MET A 2 -12.06 -83.37 22.25
N MET A 3 -12.85 -82.42 21.71
CA MET A 3 -13.92 -81.63 22.37
C MET A 3 -13.55 -80.42 23.24
N ILE A 4 -14.35 -79.36 23.35
CA ILE A 4 -15.43 -78.66 22.60
C ILE A 4 -15.77 -77.44 23.51
N MET A 5 -16.26 -76.32 22.94
CA MET A 5 -16.94 -75.18 23.63
C MET A 5 -16.06 -74.25 24.51
N SER A 6 -16.19 -72.92 24.49
CA SER A 6 -17.42 -72.11 24.38
C SER A 6 -17.21 -70.76 23.67
N LEU A 7 -18.20 -70.39 22.85
CA LEU A 7 -18.50 -69.01 22.47
C LEU A 7 -19.30 -68.38 23.62
N GLY A 8 -18.97 -67.15 24.00
CA GLY A 8 -19.76 -66.39 24.97
C GLY A 8 -19.17 -65.03 25.27
N TRP A 9 -19.62 -64.05 24.48
CA TRP A 9 -19.75 -62.62 24.79
C TRP A 9 -18.62 -61.93 25.57
N TRP A 10 -17.97 -60.96 24.92
CA TRP A 10 -17.63 -59.64 25.49
C TRP A 10 -17.29 -58.69 24.33
N ARG A 11 -18.34 -58.21 23.66
CA ARG A 11 -18.29 -57.00 22.82
C ARG A 11 -19.56 -56.21 23.14
N LEU A 12 -19.50 -55.41 24.20
CA LEU A 12 -20.46 -54.34 24.52
C LEU A 12 -19.99 -53.70 25.82
N PHE A 13 -18.97 -52.85 25.76
CA PHE A 13 -18.75 -51.72 26.68
C PHE A 13 -17.50 -50.96 26.21
N CYS A 14 -17.70 -50.09 25.21
CA CYS A 14 -16.89 -48.90 24.91
C CYS A 14 -17.57 -48.17 23.73
N VAL A 15 -18.83 -47.78 23.93
CA VAL A 15 -19.55 -46.83 23.06
C VAL A 15 -19.95 -45.67 23.95
N SER A 16 -19.01 -44.75 24.19
CA SER A 16 -19.26 -43.39 24.70
C SER A 16 -17.96 -42.62 24.93
N LEU A 17 -17.07 -42.59 23.93
CA LEU A 17 -16.04 -41.53 23.84
C LEU A 17 -15.71 -41.23 22.37
N THR A 18 -16.76 -41.17 21.55
CA THR A 18 -16.75 -40.69 20.15
C THR A 18 -17.63 -39.45 20.05
N GLY A 19 -17.35 -38.46 20.90
CA GLY A 19 -17.99 -37.17 20.89
C GLY A 19 -17.07 -36.19 21.58
N ILE A 20 -16.73 -35.09 20.89
CA ILE A 20 -15.79 -34.04 21.30
C ILE A 20 -14.32 -34.41 21.03
N LEU A 21 -13.87 -34.31 19.77
CA LEU A 21 -12.49 -33.93 19.39
C LEU A 21 -12.22 -33.86 17.87
N PHE A 22 -13.23 -33.90 16.99
CA PHE A 22 -13.04 -33.71 15.54
C PHE A 22 -14.12 -32.83 14.89
N PHE A 23 -14.40 -31.69 15.51
CA PHE A 23 -15.07 -30.55 14.88
C PHE A 23 -14.43 -29.24 15.36
N GLN A 24 -13.10 -29.16 15.37
CA GLN A 24 -12.49 -27.88 15.01
C GLN A 24 -12.59 -27.78 13.50
N ALA A 25 -13.78 -27.37 13.04
CA ALA A 25 -13.84 -26.61 11.82
C ALA A 25 -12.69 -25.61 11.91
N ALA A 26 -11.76 -25.70 10.97
CA ALA A 26 -10.90 -24.59 10.64
C ALA A 26 -11.84 -23.46 10.22
N PHE A 27 -12.39 -22.76 11.22
CA PHE A 27 -12.83 -21.40 11.06
C PHE A 27 -11.56 -20.68 10.66
N SER A 28 -11.33 -20.60 9.35
CA SER A 28 -10.65 -19.47 8.77
C SER A 28 -11.45 -18.27 9.27
N ALA A 29 -11.04 -17.73 10.41
CA ALA A 29 -11.44 -16.42 10.84
C ALA A 29 -10.79 -15.47 9.83
N SER A 30 -11.41 -15.38 8.65
CA SER A 30 -11.33 -14.17 7.84
C SER A 30 -11.93 -13.10 8.73
N GLU A 31 -11.04 -12.40 9.43
CA GLU A 31 -11.43 -11.28 10.27
C GLU A 31 -12.21 -10.31 9.39
N LYS A 32 -13.42 -9.95 9.83
CA LYS A 32 -14.31 -9.12 9.03
C LYS A 32 -13.57 -7.83 8.72
N ALA A 33 -13.51 -7.49 7.42
CA ALA A 33 -13.10 -6.18 6.95
C ALA A 33 -13.64 -5.08 7.89
N PRO A 34 -12.85 -4.06 8.24
CA PRO A 34 -13.34 -2.93 9.01
C PRO A 34 -14.64 -2.41 8.40
N ASN A 35 -15.72 -2.43 9.17
CA ASN A 35 -17.02 -1.98 8.68
C ASN A 35 -17.10 -0.46 8.82
N TYR A 36 -16.33 0.24 8.00
CA TYR A 36 -16.36 1.70 7.96
C TYR A 36 -17.66 2.19 7.35
N THR A 37 -18.56 2.71 8.20
CA THR A 37 -19.86 3.25 7.78
C THR A 37 -19.75 4.42 6.80
N PHE A 38 -18.59 5.06 6.73
CA PHE A 38 -18.28 6.17 5.84
C PHE A 38 -17.67 5.75 4.49
N MET A 39 -17.47 4.45 4.26
CA MET A 39 -16.87 3.93 3.03
C MET A 39 -17.93 3.40 2.07
N HIS A 40 -17.96 3.94 0.86
CA HIS A 40 -18.97 3.64 -0.13
C HIS A 40 -18.38 3.51 -1.54
N ASN A 41 -19.10 2.84 -2.43
CA ASN A 41 -18.82 2.94 -3.86
C ASN A 41 -19.28 4.29 -4.41
N ALA A 42 -18.54 4.85 -5.36
CA ALA A 42 -18.87 6.11 -6.01
C ALA A 42 -20.25 6.12 -6.69
N THR A 43 -20.80 4.95 -7.05
CA THR A 43 -22.15 4.79 -7.61
C THR A 43 -23.27 5.21 -6.65
N SER A 44 -22.98 5.27 -5.34
CA SER A 44 -23.91 5.78 -4.32
C SER A 44 -23.78 7.29 -4.10
N ALA A 45 -22.80 7.95 -4.74
CA ALA A 45 -22.57 9.36 -4.55
C ALA A 45 -23.69 10.20 -5.20
N PRO A 46 -24.10 11.32 -4.60
CA PRO A 46 -25.02 12.25 -5.24
C PRO A 46 -24.37 12.89 -6.47
N ASP A 47 -25.19 13.42 -7.39
CA ASP A 47 -24.70 14.19 -8.55
C ASP A 47 -23.85 15.39 -8.14
N VAL A 48 -24.20 16.01 -7.02
CA VAL A 48 -23.54 17.18 -6.44
C VAL A 48 -23.40 17.02 -4.93
N SER A 49 -22.20 17.27 -4.39
CA SER A 49 -21.91 17.25 -2.96
C SER A 49 -20.99 18.40 -2.51
N TYR A 50 -20.93 18.66 -1.20
CA TYR A 50 -20.17 19.78 -0.61
C TYR A 50 -19.42 19.36 0.64
N TYR A 51 -18.13 19.67 0.70
CA TYR A 51 -17.21 19.31 1.81
C TYR A 51 -16.29 20.46 2.17
N ASP A 52 -15.71 20.43 3.37
CA ASP A 52 -14.69 21.41 3.75
C ASP A 52 -13.35 21.09 3.08
N TYR A 53 -13.02 19.81 2.96
CA TYR A 53 -11.84 19.34 2.23
C TYR A 53 -12.20 18.23 1.26
N ILE A 54 -11.56 18.24 0.10
CA ILE A 54 -11.65 17.16 -0.89
C ILE A 54 -10.24 16.66 -1.16
N ILE A 55 -10.00 15.38 -0.91
CA ILE A 55 -8.72 14.71 -1.14
C ILE A 55 -8.84 13.82 -2.37
N VAL A 56 -7.96 14.04 -3.34
CA VAL A 56 -7.89 13.26 -4.58
C VAL A 56 -6.79 12.22 -4.45
N GLY A 57 -7.17 10.95 -4.27
CA GLY A 57 -6.27 9.80 -4.10
C GLY A 57 -6.24 9.32 -2.65
N GLY A 58 -6.76 8.12 -2.41
CA GLY A 58 -6.74 7.42 -1.13
C GLY A 58 -5.50 6.55 -0.98
N GLY A 59 -4.32 7.10 -1.25
CA GLY A 59 -3.05 6.38 -1.15
C GLY A 59 -2.34 6.54 0.19
N THR A 60 -1.04 6.22 0.20
CA THR A 60 -0.16 6.26 1.40
C THR A 60 -0.25 7.56 2.19
N ALA A 61 -0.27 8.72 1.51
CA ALA A 61 -0.43 10.03 2.16
C ALA A 61 -1.90 10.48 2.29
N GLY A 62 -2.78 10.02 1.39
CA GLY A 62 -4.17 10.48 1.33
C GLY A 62 -5.02 9.94 2.47
N CYS A 63 -4.85 8.68 2.86
CA CYS A 63 -5.57 8.07 3.97
C CYS A 63 -5.30 8.75 5.32
N PRO A 64 -4.04 8.90 5.81
CA PRO A 64 -3.78 9.56 7.07
C PRO A 64 -4.21 11.04 7.07
N LEU A 65 -4.00 11.75 5.94
CA LEU A 65 -4.50 13.12 5.77
C LEU A 65 -6.02 13.22 5.96
N ALA A 66 -6.77 12.29 5.37
CA ALA A 66 -8.23 12.24 5.50
C ALA A 66 -8.66 11.98 6.95
N ALA A 67 -8.01 11.02 7.62
CA ALA A 67 -8.27 10.73 9.03
C ALA A 67 -8.02 11.95 9.92
N THR A 68 -6.90 12.66 9.73
CA THR A 68 -6.54 13.87 10.48
C THR A 68 -7.55 15.00 10.25
N LEU A 69 -7.87 15.33 9.00
CA LEU A 69 -8.80 16.43 8.70
C LEU A 69 -10.22 16.14 9.16
N SER A 70 -10.66 14.86 9.10
CA SER A 70 -12.01 14.47 9.48
C SER A 70 -12.35 14.74 10.95
N GLN A 71 -11.35 14.90 11.82
CA GLN A 71 -11.56 15.18 13.25
C GLN A 71 -12.39 16.45 13.47
N ASN A 72 -12.18 17.46 12.63
CA ASN A 72 -12.77 18.79 12.82
C ASN A 72 -13.58 19.28 11.62
N TYR A 73 -13.56 18.54 10.50
CA TYR A 73 -14.10 19.01 9.22
C TYR A 73 -14.82 17.90 8.46
N THR A 74 -15.69 18.31 7.53
CA THR A 74 -16.27 17.36 6.56
C THR A 74 -15.29 17.12 5.41
N VAL A 75 -14.89 15.87 5.21
CA VAL A 75 -13.85 15.46 4.27
C VAL A 75 -14.40 14.44 3.28
N LEU A 76 -14.13 14.67 2.00
CA LEU A 76 -14.34 13.68 0.94
C LEU A 76 -13.00 13.12 0.48
N LEU A 77 -12.83 11.80 0.58
CA LEU A 77 -11.71 11.07 0.02
C LEU A 77 -12.15 10.31 -1.24
N LEU A 78 -11.54 10.61 -2.39
CA LEU A 78 -11.84 9.99 -3.67
C LEU A 78 -10.72 9.03 -4.06
N GLU A 79 -11.02 7.74 -4.19
CA GLU A 79 -10.08 6.71 -4.65
C GLU A 79 -10.61 6.02 -5.90
N ARG A 80 -9.77 5.89 -6.92
CA ARG A 80 -10.13 5.28 -8.21
C ARG A 80 -10.20 3.75 -8.15
N GLY A 81 -9.48 3.13 -7.21
CA GLY A 81 -9.47 1.71 -6.95
C GLY A 81 -10.58 1.24 -6.00
N GLY A 82 -10.57 -0.08 -5.73
CA GLY A 82 -11.47 -0.71 -4.77
C GLY A 82 -10.92 -0.69 -3.33
N SER A 83 -11.58 -1.46 -2.46
CA SER A 83 -11.15 -1.69 -1.08
C SER A 83 -9.99 -2.70 -1.03
N PRO A 84 -8.99 -2.53 -0.13
CA PRO A 84 -7.97 -3.56 0.10
C PRO A 84 -8.53 -4.72 0.93
N TYR A 85 -9.62 -4.49 1.68
CA TYR A 85 -10.15 -5.45 2.64
C TYR A 85 -10.85 -6.63 1.98
N GLY A 86 -10.65 -7.83 2.53
CA GLY A 86 -11.19 -9.08 2.01
C GLY A 86 -10.45 -9.63 0.79
N ASN A 87 -9.36 -8.99 0.34
CA ASN A 87 -8.51 -9.49 -0.72
C ASN A 87 -7.20 -10.07 -0.16
N ASN A 88 -7.13 -11.40 -0.02
CA ASN A 88 -5.95 -12.09 0.51
C ASN A 88 -4.67 -11.85 -0.31
N ASN A 89 -4.78 -11.55 -1.61
CA ASN A 89 -3.62 -11.22 -2.44
C ASN A 89 -2.98 -9.88 -2.05
N ILE A 90 -3.71 -9.03 -1.32
CA ILE A 90 -3.22 -7.77 -0.77
C ILE A 90 -2.83 -7.95 0.69
N THR A 91 -3.71 -8.55 1.49
CA THR A 91 -3.62 -8.52 2.95
C THR A 91 -2.68 -9.56 3.55
N ASN A 92 -2.17 -10.51 2.77
CA ASN A 92 -1.31 -11.58 3.28
C ASN A 92 0.09 -11.55 2.64
N LEU A 93 1.12 -11.63 3.49
CA LEU A 93 2.53 -11.74 3.11
C LEU A 93 2.77 -12.87 2.11
N SER A 94 2.21 -14.06 2.36
CA SER A 94 2.42 -15.25 1.51
C SER A 94 1.83 -15.13 0.10
N SER A 95 1.13 -14.04 -0.19
CA SER A 95 0.52 -13.75 -1.48
C SER A 95 1.02 -12.44 -2.08
N PHE A 96 2.14 -11.92 -1.57
CA PHE A 96 2.74 -10.66 -2.01
C PHE A 96 2.88 -10.56 -3.54
N GLY A 97 3.46 -11.59 -4.18
CA GLY A 97 3.65 -11.62 -5.63
C GLY A 97 2.35 -11.67 -6.45
N ALA A 98 1.24 -12.12 -5.85
CA ALA A 98 -0.02 -12.36 -6.57
C ALA A 98 -0.67 -11.06 -7.04
N ALA A 99 -0.75 -10.03 -6.18
CA ALA A 99 -1.33 -8.74 -6.56
C ALA A 99 -0.47 -7.99 -7.59
N LEU A 100 0.86 -8.13 -7.53
CA LEU A 100 1.78 -7.53 -8.50
C LEU A 100 1.72 -8.20 -9.88
N SER A 101 1.44 -9.50 -9.91
CA SER A 101 1.34 -10.31 -11.14
C SER A 101 -0.03 -10.26 -11.81
N ASP A 102 -1.04 -9.69 -11.14
CA ASP A 102 -2.39 -9.56 -11.70
C ASP A 102 -2.43 -8.49 -12.80
N LEU A 103 -2.61 -8.93 -14.04
CA LEU A 103 -2.74 -8.08 -15.23
C LEU A 103 -4.20 -7.75 -15.60
N SER A 104 -5.16 -8.13 -14.75
CA SER A 104 -6.57 -7.87 -15.01
C SER A 104 -6.88 -6.36 -15.09
N PRO A 105 -7.90 -5.95 -15.88
CA PRO A 105 -8.30 -4.54 -15.96
C PRO A 105 -8.70 -3.92 -14.63
N THR A 106 -9.05 -4.73 -13.63
CA THR A 106 -9.45 -4.34 -12.28
C THR A 106 -8.36 -4.53 -11.23
N SER A 107 -7.16 -5.00 -11.63
CA SER A 107 -6.04 -5.26 -10.72
C SER A 107 -5.74 -4.08 -9.79
N PRO A 108 -5.47 -4.33 -8.49
CA PRO A 108 -5.00 -3.29 -7.58
C PRO A 108 -3.60 -2.78 -7.97
N SER A 109 -2.86 -3.53 -8.78
CA SER A 109 -1.56 -3.16 -9.36
C SER A 109 -1.76 -2.70 -10.81
N GLN A 110 -1.58 -1.40 -11.08
CA GLN A 110 -1.54 -0.90 -12.44
C GLN A 110 -0.10 -0.91 -12.96
N ARG A 111 0.22 -1.89 -13.82
CA ARG A 111 1.48 -1.97 -14.54
C ARG A 111 1.61 -0.84 -15.58
N PHE A 112 2.84 -0.35 -15.76
CA PHE A 112 3.25 0.54 -16.84
C PHE A 112 4.69 0.22 -17.26
N ILE A 113 5.14 0.81 -18.36
CA ILE A 113 6.52 0.71 -18.82
C ILE A 113 7.02 2.16 -18.98
N SER A 114 8.17 2.49 -18.41
CA SER A 114 8.78 3.80 -18.62
C SER A 114 9.23 3.99 -20.07
N GLU A 115 9.54 5.22 -20.46
CA GLU A 115 10.11 5.49 -21.79
C GLU A 115 11.47 4.82 -21.99
N ASP A 116 12.20 4.53 -20.90
CA ASP A 116 13.45 3.76 -20.90
C ASP A 116 13.24 2.24 -21.07
N GLY A 117 11.99 1.77 -21.13
CA GLY A 117 11.64 0.35 -21.26
C GLY A 117 11.59 -0.41 -19.94
N VAL A 118 11.64 0.27 -18.79
CA VAL A 118 11.58 -0.37 -17.46
C VAL A 118 10.14 -0.68 -17.09
N ILE A 119 9.85 -1.96 -16.83
CA ILE A 119 8.55 -2.40 -16.31
C ILE A 119 8.42 -1.94 -14.86
N ASN A 120 7.31 -1.27 -14.55
CA ASN A 120 7.02 -0.81 -13.19
C ASN A 120 5.50 -0.87 -12.92
N ALA A 121 5.08 -0.63 -11.68
CA ALA A 121 3.70 -0.70 -11.25
C ALA A 121 3.33 0.42 -10.26
N ARG A 122 2.04 0.78 -10.21
CA ARG A 122 1.51 1.72 -9.21
C ARG A 122 0.19 1.22 -8.62
N GLY A 123 -0.09 1.62 -7.37
CA GLY A 123 -1.35 1.31 -6.71
C GLY A 123 -2.60 1.83 -7.42
N ARG A 124 -3.66 1.04 -7.36
CA ARG A 124 -5.04 1.35 -7.77
C ARG A 124 -6.01 0.66 -6.80
N VAL A 125 -5.89 1.03 -5.53
CA VAL A 125 -6.66 0.50 -4.40
C VAL A 125 -6.57 1.52 -3.27
N LEU A 126 -7.58 1.59 -2.39
CA LEU A 126 -7.48 2.37 -1.16
C LEU A 126 -6.32 1.84 -0.31
N GLY A 127 -5.46 2.73 0.17
CA GLY A 127 -4.15 2.42 0.75
C GLY A 127 -2.98 2.62 -0.23
N GLY A 128 -3.26 2.63 -1.54
CA GLY A 128 -2.29 2.93 -2.60
C GLY A 128 -1.11 1.95 -2.61
N GLY A 129 0.11 2.47 -2.69
CA GLY A 129 1.33 1.65 -2.76
C GLY A 129 1.58 0.81 -1.52
N SER A 130 1.05 1.19 -0.35
CA SER A 130 1.19 0.39 0.88
C SER A 130 0.52 -0.98 0.80
N CYS A 131 -0.45 -1.14 -0.10
CA CYS A 131 -1.12 -2.42 -0.39
C CYS A 131 -0.28 -3.37 -1.26
N LEU A 132 0.78 -2.87 -1.91
CA LEU A 132 1.54 -3.61 -2.93
C LEU A 132 3.04 -3.65 -2.67
N ASN A 133 3.56 -2.84 -1.74
CA ASN A 133 4.99 -2.75 -1.49
C ASN A 133 5.52 -3.97 -0.72
N ALA A 134 6.85 -4.09 -0.63
CA ALA A 134 7.52 -5.17 0.09
C ALA A 134 7.50 -5.02 1.62
N GLY A 135 6.82 -3.99 2.14
CA GLY A 135 6.53 -3.83 3.55
C GLY A 135 7.63 -3.28 4.45
N PHE A 136 8.86 -3.08 3.96
CA PHE A 136 9.91 -2.44 4.73
C PHE A 136 9.52 -1.01 5.17
N TYR A 137 9.69 -0.71 6.46
CA TYR A 137 9.38 0.57 7.09
C TYR A 137 10.63 1.21 7.69
N THR A 138 10.89 2.44 7.30
CA THR A 138 11.95 3.29 7.87
C THR A 138 11.50 4.75 7.86
N ARG A 139 11.92 5.51 8.86
CA ARG A 139 11.79 6.97 8.90
C ARG A 139 12.74 7.61 7.89
N ALA A 140 12.48 8.85 7.54
CA ALA A 140 13.42 9.67 6.78
C ALA A 140 14.65 9.99 7.64
N ALA A 141 15.77 10.24 6.98
CA ALA A 141 16.98 10.71 7.65
C ALA A 141 16.74 12.09 8.32
N THR A 142 17.29 12.29 9.51
CA THR A 142 17.03 13.50 10.31
C THR A 142 17.56 14.77 9.63
N ASP A 143 18.65 14.66 8.90
CA ASP A 143 19.21 15.73 8.06
C ASP A 143 18.29 16.07 6.89
N TYR A 144 17.65 15.09 6.24
CA TYR A 144 16.62 15.34 5.24
C TYR A 144 15.48 16.19 5.81
N VAL A 145 14.90 15.78 6.95
CA VAL A 145 13.82 16.51 7.64
C VAL A 145 14.23 17.95 7.94
N ARG A 146 15.47 18.16 8.39
CA ARG A 146 16.03 19.49 8.66
C ARG A 146 16.20 20.31 7.38
N ASN A 147 16.74 19.72 6.32
CA ASN A 147 17.06 20.39 5.06
C ASN A 147 15.81 20.88 4.33
N VAL A 148 14.69 20.14 4.43
CA VAL A 148 13.40 20.58 3.86
C VAL A 148 12.65 21.57 4.77
N GLY A 149 13.17 21.87 5.96
CA GLY A 149 12.62 22.88 6.87
C GLY A 149 11.35 22.44 7.61
N TRP A 150 11.13 21.15 7.80
CA TRP A 150 9.98 20.64 8.55
C TRP A 150 10.19 20.72 10.06
N ASP A 151 9.10 20.88 10.81
CA ASP A 151 9.13 20.80 12.27
C ASP A 151 9.42 19.35 12.70
N GLY A 152 10.65 19.10 13.13
CA GLY A 152 11.11 17.78 13.56
C GLY A 152 10.30 17.20 14.73
N ARG A 153 9.70 18.03 15.59
CA ARG A 153 8.83 17.53 16.67
C ARG A 153 7.56 16.94 16.09
N LEU A 154 6.86 17.72 15.25
CA LEU A 154 5.61 17.27 14.61
C LEU A 154 5.84 16.07 13.70
N VAL A 155 6.97 16.01 13.00
CA VAL A 155 7.37 14.84 12.19
C VAL A 155 7.50 13.60 13.07
N ASN A 156 8.20 13.69 14.21
CA ASN A 156 8.34 12.55 15.13
C ASN A 156 7.03 12.12 15.76
N GLU A 157 6.16 13.07 16.11
CA GLU A 157 4.80 12.76 16.61
C GLU A 157 3.98 12.05 15.53
N SER A 158 4.08 12.49 14.27
CA SER A 158 3.40 11.86 13.13
C SER A 158 3.92 10.44 12.86
N TYR A 159 5.25 10.22 12.94
CA TYR A 159 5.82 8.88 12.82
C TYR A 159 5.25 7.93 13.88
N ARG A 160 5.28 8.33 15.15
CA ARG A 160 4.75 7.52 16.25
C ARG A 160 3.26 7.21 16.07
N TRP A 161 2.48 8.16 15.58
CA TRP A 161 1.05 7.94 15.31
C TRP A 161 0.82 6.89 14.21
N VAL A 162 1.62 6.91 13.14
CA VAL A 162 1.57 5.89 12.07
C VAL A 162 2.04 4.52 12.60
N GLU A 163 3.16 4.50 13.30
CA GLU A 163 3.81 3.28 13.82
C GLU A 163 2.89 2.47 14.74
N GLN A 164 2.00 3.13 15.50
CA GLN A 164 1.02 2.48 16.37
C GLN A 164 0.08 1.51 15.63
N THR A 165 -0.13 1.70 14.33
CA THR A 165 -1.08 0.89 13.56
C THR A 165 -0.40 0.03 12.51
N VAL A 166 0.60 0.57 11.80
CA VAL A 166 1.07 -0.07 10.56
C VAL A 166 2.52 -0.51 10.59
N ALA A 167 3.28 -0.33 11.67
CA ALA A 167 4.69 -0.69 11.71
C ALA A 167 5.02 -1.59 12.90
N PHE A 168 5.75 -2.67 12.65
CA PHE A 168 6.10 -3.70 13.62
C PHE A 168 7.59 -4.02 13.55
N GLU A 169 8.13 -4.55 14.64
CA GLU A 169 9.44 -5.20 14.63
C GLU A 169 9.29 -6.61 14.03
N PRO A 170 10.01 -6.94 12.94
CA PRO A 170 9.91 -8.25 12.31
C PRO A 170 10.60 -9.34 13.15
N PRO A 171 10.07 -10.57 13.19
CA PRO A 171 10.81 -11.71 13.68
C PRO A 171 11.85 -12.13 12.62
N LEU A 172 13.14 -11.89 12.87
CA LEU A 172 14.19 -12.23 11.91
C LEU A 172 14.29 -13.74 11.68
N GLY A 173 14.07 -14.15 10.44
CA GLY A 173 14.32 -15.51 9.96
C GLY A 173 15.81 -15.83 9.75
N GLU A 174 16.10 -17.05 9.30
CA GLU A 174 17.46 -17.54 9.02
C GLU A 174 18.10 -16.78 7.85
N TRP A 175 17.35 -16.55 6.77
CA TRP A 175 17.77 -15.80 5.59
C TRP A 175 18.14 -14.36 5.93
N GLN A 176 17.25 -13.61 6.59
CA GLN A 176 17.52 -12.22 6.96
C GLN A 176 18.66 -12.12 7.98
N SER A 177 18.80 -13.11 8.87
CA SER A 177 19.95 -13.20 9.76
C SER A 177 21.26 -13.41 8.99
N ALA A 178 21.27 -14.29 7.98
CA ALA A 178 22.43 -14.50 7.12
C ALA A 178 22.78 -13.24 6.30
N VAL A 179 21.78 -12.52 5.80
CA VAL A 179 21.96 -11.23 5.12
C VAL A 179 22.60 -10.21 6.06
N ARG A 180 22.10 -10.07 7.29
CA ARG A 180 22.68 -9.20 8.32
C ARG A 180 24.16 -9.54 8.54
N ASP A 181 24.45 -10.82 8.79
CA ASP A 181 25.81 -11.26 9.11
C ASP A 181 26.76 -11.03 7.93
N GLY A 182 26.31 -11.31 6.70
CA GLY A 182 27.08 -11.04 5.49
C GLY A 182 27.36 -9.55 5.27
N LEU A 183 26.37 -8.66 5.49
CA LEU A 183 26.56 -7.21 5.38
C LEU A 183 27.59 -6.69 6.40
N VAL A 184 27.54 -7.22 7.63
CA VAL A 184 28.51 -6.91 8.69
C VAL A 184 29.90 -7.45 8.34
N GLU A 185 30.01 -8.67 7.83
CA GLU A 185 31.26 -9.31 7.42
C GLU A 185 31.98 -8.51 6.33
N ILE A 186 31.24 -7.97 5.35
CA ILE A 186 31.83 -7.14 4.28
C ILE A 186 32.05 -5.67 4.67
N GLY A 187 31.83 -5.31 5.94
CA GLY A 187 32.18 -4.00 6.49
C GLY A 187 31.09 -2.93 6.39
N ILE A 188 29.83 -3.28 6.15
CA ILE A 188 28.71 -2.33 6.23
C ILE A 188 28.34 -2.15 7.71
N LEU A 189 29.14 -1.33 8.38
CA LEU A 189 29.13 -1.12 9.82
C LEU A 189 28.62 0.30 10.18
N PRO A 190 28.15 0.52 11.43
CA PRO A 190 27.94 -0.48 12.49
C PRO A 190 26.69 -1.35 12.23
N TYR A 191 26.52 -2.42 13.00
CA TYR A 191 25.22 -3.05 13.16
C TYR A 191 24.38 -2.25 14.17
N ASN A 192 23.32 -1.60 13.71
CA ASN A 192 22.48 -0.70 14.50
C ASN A 192 21.33 -1.41 15.24
N GLY A 193 21.24 -2.74 15.17
CA GLY A 193 20.09 -3.48 15.71
C GLY A 193 18.79 -3.14 14.97
N PHE A 194 17.67 -3.31 15.67
CA PHE A 194 16.36 -2.83 15.21
C PHE A 194 16.18 -1.34 15.47
N THR A 195 15.78 -0.62 14.44
CA THR A 195 15.40 0.79 14.55
C THR A 195 14.53 1.22 13.37
N TYR A 196 13.59 2.14 13.60
CA TYR A 196 12.92 2.82 12.49
C TYR A 196 13.78 3.92 11.88
N ASP A 197 14.80 4.42 12.57
CA ASP A 197 15.60 5.54 12.08
C ASP A 197 16.47 5.13 10.88
N HIS A 198 16.66 6.04 9.94
CA HIS A 198 17.54 5.84 8.80
C HIS A 198 18.99 6.16 9.21
N LEU A 199 19.82 5.13 9.33
CA LEU A 199 21.20 5.22 9.81
C LEU A 199 22.14 4.46 8.87
N TYR A 200 23.33 5.00 8.62
CA TYR A 200 24.40 4.27 7.93
C TYR A 200 24.79 2.99 8.68
N GLY A 201 25.20 1.98 7.92
CA GLY A 201 25.54 0.65 8.43
C GLY A 201 24.45 -0.38 8.17
N THR A 202 24.52 -1.50 8.88
CA THR A 202 23.54 -2.59 8.78
C THR A 202 22.45 -2.38 9.83
N LYS A 203 21.18 -2.52 9.47
CA LYS A 203 20.06 -2.42 10.42
C LYS A 203 18.94 -3.38 10.09
N VAL A 204 18.14 -3.68 11.10
CA VAL A 204 16.79 -4.25 10.96
C VAL A 204 15.81 -3.08 10.96
N GLY A 205 15.00 -2.97 9.91
CA GLY A 205 13.94 -1.98 9.83
C GLY A 205 12.62 -2.47 10.40
N GLY A 206 11.61 -1.60 10.33
CA GLY A 206 10.24 -2.01 10.57
C GLY A 206 9.67 -2.81 9.40
N THR A 207 8.57 -3.49 9.66
CA THR A 207 7.73 -4.11 8.64
C THR A 207 6.28 -3.67 8.82
N ILE A 208 5.52 -3.61 7.73
CA ILE A 208 4.06 -3.40 7.80
C ILE A 208 3.28 -4.70 7.91
N PHE A 209 3.96 -5.84 7.98
CA PHE A 209 3.35 -7.13 8.24
C PHE A 209 3.41 -7.46 9.74
N ASP A 210 2.29 -7.87 10.32
CA ASP A 210 2.26 -8.32 11.70
C ASP A 210 2.84 -9.74 11.87
N ARG A 211 2.85 -10.24 13.11
CA ARG A 211 3.40 -11.57 13.45
C ARG A 211 2.68 -12.73 12.77
N ASP A 212 1.45 -12.52 12.30
CA ASP A 212 0.66 -13.52 11.59
C ASP A 212 0.81 -13.36 10.06
N GLY A 213 1.69 -12.47 9.60
CA GLY A 213 1.92 -12.17 8.18
C GLY A 213 0.81 -11.32 7.55
N ARG A 214 -0.05 -10.67 8.35
CA ARG A 214 -1.08 -9.78 7.82
C ARG A 214 -0.48 -8.41 7.54
N ARG A 215 -0.76 -7.90 6.34
CA ARG A 215 -0.37 -6.55 5.93
C ARG A 215 -1.28 -5.51 6.57
N HIS A 216 -0.68 -4.53 7.23
CA HIS A 216 -1.33 -3.31 7.68
C HIS A 216 -0.98 -2.17 6.72
N THR A 217 -1.98 -1.54 6.13
CA THR A 217 -1.82 -0.56 5.05
C THR A 217 -2.15 0.85 5.55
N SER A 218 -1.86 1.87 4.74
CA SER A 218 -2.28 3.24 5.10
C SER A 218 -3.81 3.39 5.20
N ALA A 219 -4.60 2.48 4.60
CA ALA A 219 -6.05 2.48 4.75
C ALA A 219 -6.48 2.21 6.21
N ASP A 220 -5.68 1.47 6.98
CA ASP A 220 -6.00 1.12 8.37
C ASP A 220 -5.92 2.33 9.30
N LEU A 221 -5.16 3.35 8.92
CA LEU A 221 -5.13 4.65 9.62
C LEU A 221 -6.49 5.38 9.56
N LEU A 222 -7.39 4.99 8.65
CA LEU A 222 -8.77 5.50 8.64
C LEU A 222 -9.58 5.05 9.87
N GLN A 223 -9.10 4.08 10.66
CA GLN A 223 -9.71 3.75 11.94
C GLN A 223 -9.76 4.93 12.91
N TYR A 224 -8.85 5.89 12.76
CA TYR A 224 -8.82 7.10 13.56
C TYR A 224 -9.73 8.21 13.02
N ALA A 225 -10.38 8.03 11.87
CA ALA A 225 -11.25 9.05 11.29
C ALA A 225 -12.52 9.25 12.13
N ASN A 226 -13.06 10.47 12.12
CA ASN A 226 -14.41 10.70 12.61
C ASN A 226 -15.42 10.10 11.61
N PRO A 227 -16.22 9.09 11.99
CA PRO A 227 -17.10 8.40 11.06
C PRO A 227 -18.23 9.28 10.50
N THR A 228 -18.54 10.41 11.15
CA THR A 228 -19.49 11.41 10.64
C THR A 228 -18.83 12.54 9.87
N GLY A 229 -17.51 12.69 10.01
CA GLY A 229 -16.72 13.73 9.36
C GLY A 229 -16.10 13.28 8.04
N LEU A 230 -15.95 11.98 7.81
CA LEU A 230 -15.35 11.43 6.59
C LEU A 230 -16.41 10.82 5.66
N THR A 231 -16.20 10.94 4.35
CA THR A 231 -16.81 10.12 3.32
C THR A 231 -15.70 9.60 2.41
N VAL A 232 -15.61 8.30 2.21
CA VAL A 232 -14.70 7.66 1.26
C VAL A 232 -15.50 7.11 0.10
N LEU A 233 -15.16 7.52 -1.13
CA LEU A 233 -15.74 6.98 -2.35
C LEU A 233 -14.70 6.16 -3.11
N LEU A 234 -14.91 4.85 -3.14
CA LEU A 234 -14.16 3.88 -3.95
C LEU A 234 -14.65 3.89 -5.40
N HIS A 235 -13.80 3.46 -6.33
CA HIS A 235 -14.07 3.49 -7.76
C HIS A 235 -14.46 4.89 -8.28
N ALA A 236 -13.96 5.94 -7.64
CA ALA A 236 -14.15 7.34 -7.99
C ALA A 236 -12.95 7.84 -8.81
N SER A 237 -13.07 7.84 -10.14
CA SER A 237 -12.03 8.35 -11.03
C SER A 237 -12.15 9.87 -11.16
N VAL A 238 -11.25 10.64 -10.54
CA VAL A 238 -11.22 12.10 -10.67
C VAL A 238 -10.64 12.50 -12.03
N HIS A 239 -11.38 13.33 -12.77
CA HIS A 239 -11.02 13.73 -14.14
C HIS A 239 -10.52 15.17 -14.23
N ARG A 240 -11.03 16.07 -13.37
CA ARG A 240 -10.69 17.49 -13.43
C ARG A 240 -10.96 18.23 -12.12
N ILE A 241 -10.06 19.11 -11.73
CA ILE A 241 -10.24 20.15 -10.71
C ILE A 241 -10.82 21.40 -11.40
N ARG A 242 -11.81 22.02 -10.76
CA ARG A 242 -12.49 23.22 -11.25
C ARG A 242 -11.94 24.47 -10.57
N PHE A 243 -11.67 25.49 -11.38
CA PHE A 243 -11.12 26.77 -10.93
C PHE A 243 -12.04 27.94 -11.24
N ARG A 244 -12.08 28.91 -10.32
CA ARG A 244 -12.62 30.26 -10.56
C ARG A 244 -11.46 31.19 -10.90
N THR A 245 -11.49 31.74 -12.10
CA THR A 245 -10.44 32.63 -12.63
C THR A 245 -10.93 34.07 -12.83
N LYS A 246 -12.20 34.27 -13.19
CA LYS A 246 -12.77 35.60 -13.43
C LYS A 246 -12.72 36.47 -12.17
N GLY A 247 -12.19 37.69 -12.32
CA GLY A 247 -12.12 38.68 -11.25
C GLY A 247 -11.13 38.33 -10.12
N ARG A 248 -10.15 37.44 -10.37
CA ARG A 248 -9.16 37.05 -9.37
C ARG A 248 -7.74 37.10 -9.93
N PRO A 249 -6.75 37.53 -9.12
CA PRO A 249 -5.34 37.55 -9.53
C PRO A 249 -4.74 36.14 -9.61
N ARG A 250 -5.31 35.17 -8.89
CA ARG A 250 -4.89 33.76 -8.92
C ARG A 250 -6.12 32.86 -9.06
N PRO A 251 -6.04 31.78 -9.84
CA PRO A 251 -7.11 30.78 -9.92
C PRO A 251 -7.43 30.20 -8.54
N LEU A 252 -8.71 30.12 -8.20
CA LEU A 252 -9.17 29.47 -6.97
C LEU A 252 -9.80 28.12 -7.29
N ALA A 253 -9.20 27.02 -6.82
CA ALA A 253 -9.80 25.69 -6.86
C ALA A 253 -11.08 25.68 -6.01
N HIS A 254 -12.18 25.12 -6.55
CA HIS A 254 -13.47 25.15 -5.84
C HIS A 254 -14.32 23.89 -5.97
N GLY A 255 -13.89 22.92 -6.77
CA GLY A 255 -14.51 21.60 -6.84
C GLY A 255 -13.75 20.63 -7.73
N VAL A 256 -14.20 19.39 -7.74
CA VAL A 256 -13.68 18.32 -8.60
C VAL A 256 -14.82 17.66 -9.36
N VAL A 257 -14.50 17.14 -10.54
CA VAL A 257 -15.38 16.30 -11.35
C VAL A 257 -14.80 14.90 -11.35
N PHE A 258 -15.60 13.91 -10.97
CA PHE A 258 -15.21 12.51 -10.97
C PHE A 258 -16.29 11.64 -11.64
N ARG A 259 -15.92 10.41 -12.00
CA ARG A 259 -16.86 9.40 -12.49
C ARG A 259 -16.83 8.17 -11.61
N ASP A 260 -17.99 7.54 -11.47
CA ASP A 260 -18.12 6.23 -10.84
C ASP A 260 -17.77 5.09 -11.81
N SER A 261 -17.91 3.84 -11.34
CA SER A 261 -17.67 2.64 -12.14
C SER A 261 -18.69 2.41 -13.26
N LEU A 262 -19.85 3.10 -13.23
CA LEU A 262 -20.87 3.06 -14.28
C LEU A 262 -20.68 4.18 -15.32
N GLY A 263 -19.67 5.03 -15.13
CA GLY A 263 -19.38 6.17 -16.00
C GLY A 263 -20.25 7.40 -15.71
N VAL A 264 -21.09 7.38 -14.68
CA VAL A 264 -21.90 8.53 -14.24
C VAL A 264 -20.98 9.61 -13.72
N LYS A 265 -21.29 10.87 -14.03
CA LYS A 265 -20.45 12.04 -13.69
C LYS A 265 -20.99 12.73 -12.44
N HIS A 266 -20.13 12.86 -11.44
CA HIS A 266 -20.42 13.54 -10.17
C HIS A 266 -19.56 14.79 -10.00
N ARG A 267 -20.01 15.70 -9.12
CA ARG A 267 -19.34 16.96 -8.82
C ARG A 267 -19.28 17.19 -7.32
N ALA A 268 -18.08 17.25 -6.76
CA ALA A 268 -17.90 17.66 -5.36
C ALA A 268 -17.33 19.08 -5.30
N TYR A 269 -17.86 19.92 -4.42
CA TYR A 269 -17.44 21.31 -4.25
C TYR A 269 -16.98 21.61 -2.84
N LEU A 270 -16.15 22.64 -2.70
CA LEU A 270 -15.82 23.16 -1.39
C LEU A 270 -17.02 23.93 -0.81
N LYS A 271 -17.28 23.73 0.48
CA LYS A 271 -18.14 24.60 1.30
C LYS A 271 -17.54 26.01 1.39
N ARG A 272 -18.33 26.96 1.87
CA ARG A 272 -17.84 28.32 2.15
C ARG A 272 -16.93 28.26 3.38
N GLY A 273 -15.65 28.51 3.19
CA GLY A 273 -14.66 28.63 4.26
C GLY A 273 -13.35 29.15 3.68
N SER A 274 -12.63 30.00 4.42
CA SER A 274 -11.36 30.57 3.96
C SER A 274 -10.19 29.57 4.01
N LYS A 275 -10.35 28.47 4.76
CA LYS A 275 -9.36 27.40 4.93
C LYS A 275 -9.74 26.10 4.21
N ASN A 276 -10.82 26.11 3.43
CA ASN A 276 -11.33 24.91 2.75
C ASN A 276 -10.52 24.67 1.47
N GLU A 277 -10.08 23.43 1.25
CA GLU A 277 -9.06 23.12 0.24
C GLU A 277 -9.32 21.82 -0.54
N ILE A 278 -8.80 21.77 -1.76
CA ILE A 278 -8.68 20.53 -2.53
C ILE A 278 -7.21 20.10 -2.48
N ILE A 279 -6.96 18.91 -1.94
CA ILE A 279 -5.60 18.37 -1.77
C ILE A 279 -5.41 17.20 -2.72
N VAL A 280 -4.37 17.27 -3.55
CA VAL A 280 -4.06 16.21 -4.52
C VAL A 280 -3.01 15.27 -3.92
N SER A 281 -3.41 14.03 -3.66
CA SER A 281 -2.59 12.93 -3.11
C SER A 281 -2.57 11.72 -4.04
N ALA A 282 -2.59 11.96 -5.36
CA ALA A 282 -2.74 10.93 -6.39
C ALA A 282 -1.40 10.25 -6.81
N GLY A 283 -0.33 10.44 -6.02
CA GLY A 283 1.00 9.87 -6.24
C GLY A 283 1.80 10.55 -7.36
N ALA A 284 3.07 10.15 -7.52
CA ALA A 284 4.03 10.78 -8.44
C ALA A 284 3.56 10.80 -9.90
N LEU A 285 2.77 9.81 -10.32
CA LEU A 285 2.19 9.76 -11.67
C LEU A 285 0.82 10.43 -11.76
N GLY A 286 -0.05 10.23 -10.77
CA GLY A 286 -1.44 10.70 -10.83
C GLY A 286 -1.58 12.19 -10.56
N SER A 287 -0.77 12.75 -9.65
CA SER A 287 -0.82 14.16 -9.27
C SER A 287 -0.49 15.12 -10.44
N PRO A 288 0.64 14.98 -11.16
CA PRO A 288 0.90 15.83 -12.31
C PRO A 288 -0.11 15.62 -13.44
N GLN A 289 -0.57 14.38 -13.65
CA GLN A 289 -1.61 14.07 -14.63
C GLN A 289 -2.91 14.85 -14.36
N ILE A 290 -3.42 14.82 -13.12
CA ILE A 290 -4.68 15.50 -12.80
C ILE A 290 -4.53 17.03 -12.83
N LEU A 291 -3.37 17.57 -12.45
CA LEU A 291 -3.08 19.00 -12.58
C LEU A 291 -3.12 19.45 -14.05
N MET A 292 -2.42 18.74 -14.94
CA MET A 292 -2.41 19.05 -16.37
C MET A 292 -3.79 18.91 -17.01
N LEU A 293 -4.54 17.83 -16.73
CA LEU A 293 -5.93 17.66 -17.20
C LEU A 293 -6.89 18.76 -16.69
N SER A 294 -6.49 19.46 -15.63
CA SER A 294 -7.21 20.59 -15.03
C SER A 294 -6.71 21.96 -15.51
N GLY A 295 -5.77 22.01 -16.45
CA GLY A 295 -5.23 23.24 -17.03
C GLY A 295 -4.09 23.87 -16.22
N VAL A 296 -3.49 23.16 -15.26
CA VAL A 296 -2.33 23.61 -14.50
C VAL A 296 -1.10 22.81 -14.93
N GLY A 297 -0.20 23.43 -15.68
CA GLY A 297 0.98 22.77 -16.24
C GLY A 297 1.66 23.59 -17.35
N PRO A 298 2.63 23.03 -18.07
CA PRO A 298 3.36 23.75 -19.12
C PRO A 298 2.41 24.22 -20.23
N ALA A 299 2.29 25.53 -20.44
CA ALA A 299 1.25 26.10 -21.31
C ALA A 299 1.26 25.54 -22.74
N GLU A 300 2.42 25.39 -23.36
CA GLU A 300 2.52 24.88 -24.74
C GLU A 300 2.11 23.41 -24.84
N HIS A 301 2.49 22.58 -23.86
CA HIS A 301 2.04 21.19 -23.78
C HIS A 301 0.52 21.10 -23.63
N LEU A 302 -0.07 21.93 -22.75
CA LEU A 302 -1.51 21.96 -22.55
C LEU A 302 -2.26 22.39 -23.83
N LYS A 303 -1.77 23.41 -24.53
CA LYS A 303 -2.34 23.88 -25.81
C LYS A 303 -2.26 22.81 -26.89
N ALA A 304 -1.15 22.08 -26.99
CA ALA A 304 -0.98 20.98 -27.94
C ALA A 304 -2.02 19.86 -27.75
N HIS A 305 -2.53 19.69 -26.52
CA HIS A 305 -3.59 18.73 -26.17
C HIS A 305 -5.00 19.34 -26.12
N ASN A 306 -5.22 20.57 -26.64
CA ASN A 306 -6.50 21.27 -26.58
C ASN A 306 -7.05 21.48 -25.15
N ILE A 307 -6.17 21.63 -24.16
CA ILE A 307 -6.52 21.92 -22.78
C ILE A 307 -6.40 23.42 -22.54
N SER A 308 -7.49 24.06 -22.09
CA SER A 308 -7.44 25.47 -21.69
C SER A 308 -6.50 25.67 -20.51
N VAL A 309 -5.54 26.59 -20.66
CA VAL A 309 -4.57 26.93 -19.61
C VAL A 309 -5.28 27.74 -18.51
N VAL A 310 -5.30 27.20 -17.31
CA VAL A 310 -5.74 27.87 -16.08
C VAL A 310 -4.58 28.59 -15.43
N LEU A 311 -3.41 27.93 -15.38
CA LEU A 311 -2.18 28.48 -14.85
C LEU A 311 -1.00 27.80 -15.53
N ASP A 312 -0.12 28.61 -16.14
CA ASP A 312 1.15 28.10 -16.65
C ASP A 312 2.07 27.73 -15.48
N GLN A 313 2.44 26.46 -15.42
CA GLN A 313 3.33 25.89 -14.40
C GLN A 313 4.29 24.92 -15.09
N PRO A 314 5.45 25.39 -15.59
CA PRO A 314 6.32 24.59 -16.44
C PRO A 314 6.94 23.37 -15.74
N MET A 315 7.00 23.36 -14.40
CA MET A 315 7.57 22.24 -13.64
C MET A 315 6.57 21.11 -13.35
N VAL A 316 5.28 21.26 -13.66
CA VAL A 316 4.31 20.17 -13.45
C VAL A 316 4.64 19.01 -14.40
N GLY A 317 4.86 17.82 -13.82
CA GLY A 317 5.27 16.62 -14.56
C GLY A 317 6.76 16.53 -14.85
N GLN A 318 7.56 17.51 -14.41
CA GLN A 318 9.02 17.51 -14.56
C GLN A 318 9.71 17.00 -13.29
N GLY A 319 10.99 16.64 -13.40
CA GLY A 319 11.80 16.19 -12.26
C GLY A 319 11.41 14.81 -11.72
N MET A 320 10.76 13.98 -12.52
CA MET A 320 10.47 12.59 -12.16
C MET A 320 11.78 11.84 -11.91
N SER A 321 11.83 11.10 -10.81
CA SER A 321 12.97 10.29 -10.42
C SER A 321 12.46 8.93 -9.99
N ASP A 322 13.18 7.88 -10.41
CA ASP A 322 12.96 6.50 -9.98
C ASP A 322 14.34 5.92 -9.63
N ASN A 323 14.47 5.36 -8.43
CA ASN A 323 15.76 4.85 -7.96
C ASN A 323 16.09 3.56 -8.73
N PRO A 324 17.26 3.45 -9.37
CA PRO A 324 17.61 2.23 -10.10
C PRO A 324 17.80 1.08 -9.10
N MET A 325 17.14 -0.04 -9.39
CA MET A 325 17.30 -1.30 -8.66
C MET A 325 18.05 -2.29 -9.55
N ASN A 326 19.13 -2.86 -9.02
CA ASN A 326 19.86 -3.96 -9.64
C ASN A 326 19.69 -5.20 -8.76
N ALA A 327 19.39 -6.35 -9.36
CA ALA A 327 19.13 -7.58 -8.63
C ALA A 327 20.11 -8.69 -9.04
N VAL A 328 20.56 -9.47 -8.06
CA VAL A 328 21.30 -10.71 -8.26
C VAL A 328 20.44 -11.85 -7.73
N PHE A 329 20.13 -12.81 -8.60
CA PHE A 329 19.36 -13.99 -8.20
C PHE A 329 20.31 -15.13 -7.83
N ILE A 330 20.23 -15.60 -6.59
CA ILE A 330 21.06 -16.68 -6.07
C ILE A 330 20.19 -17.93 -5.92
N PRO A 331 20.37 -18.97 -6.77
CA PRO A 331 19.64 -20.21 -6.59
C PRO A 331 20.15 -20.93 -5.34
N SER A 332 19.24 -21.27 -4.44
CA SER A 332 19.58 -22.07 -3.26
C SER A 332 19.44 -23.58 -3.57
N PRO A 333 20.41 -24.43 -3.18
CA PRO A 333 20.31 -25.88 -3.36
C PRO A 333 19.30 -26.51 -2.38
N VAL A 334 18.88 -25.78 -1.35
CA VAL A 334 17.88 -26.19 -0.36
C VAL A 334 16.78 -25.13 -0.25
N PRO A 335 15.54 -25.50 0.10
CA PRO A 335 14.49 -24.51 0.36
C PRO A 335 14.92 -23.47 1.41
N VAL A 336 14.65 -22.21 1.12
CA VAL A 336 14.81 -21.08 2.04
C VAL A 336 13.41 -20.58 2.37
N GLU A 337 13.20 -20.10 3.60
CA GLU A 337 11.93 -19.53 4.00
C GLU A 337 11.54 -18.32 3.12
N VAL A 338 10.24 -18.05 3.07
CA VAL A 338 9.73 -16.82 2.44
C VAL A 338 9.97 -15.66 3.40
N SER A 339 10.73 -14.67 2.95
CA SER A 339 10.99 -13.44 3.69
C SER A 339 11.11 -12.27 2.73
N LEU A 340 10.44 -11.16 3.04
CA LEU A 340 10.61 -9.89 2.33
C LEU A 340 11.70 -9.05 3.01
N ILE A 341 11.80 -7.77 2.64
CA ILE A 341 12.88 -6.91 3.09
C ILE A 341 12.67 -6.55 4.57
N GLU A 342 13.63 -6.96 5.40
CA GLU A 342 13.66 -6.68 6.84
C GLU A 342 15.03 -6.11 7.26
N VAL A 343 16.11 -6.65 6.68
CA VAL A 343 17.49 -6.20 6.89
C VAL A 343 17.97 -5.39 5.69
N VAL A 344 18.60 -4.25 5.97
CA VAL A 344 19.21 -3.39 4.95
C VAL A 344 20.62 -2.95 5.34
N GLY A 345 21.48 -2.83 4.33
CA GLY A 345 22.78 -2.16 4.41
C GLY A 345 22.70 -0.78 3.79
N ILE A 346 22.85 0.27 4.61
CA ILE A 346 22.84 1.66 4.18
C ILE A 346 24.28 2.15 4.04
N THR A 347 24.72 2.37 2.80
CA THR A 347 26.13 2.65 2.50
C THR A 347 26.41 4.15 2.35
N HIS A 348 27.64 4.57 2.65
CA HIS A 348 28.08 5.96 2.46
C HIS A 348 28.22 6.37 0.98
N PHE A 349 28.32 5.42 0.06
CA PHE A 349 28.42 5.68 -1.38
C PHE A 349 27.05 5.76 -2.08
N GLY A 350 25.95 5.76 -1.30
CA GLY A 350 24.61 6.09 -1.80
C GLY A 350 23.80 4.91 -2.33
N SER A 351 24.27 3.67 -2.15
CA SER A 351 23.49 2.46 -2.46
C SER A 351 22.88 1.85 -1.19
N TYR A 352 21.71 1.25 -1.34
CA TYR A 352 21.08 0.44 -0.32
C TYR A 352 21.13 -1.03 -0.77
N ILE A 353 21.53 -1.92 0.14
CA ILE A 353 21.55 -3.35 -0.11
C ILE A 353 20.42 -3.96 0.70
N GLU A 354 19.52 -4.67 0.04
CA GLU A 354 18.39 -5.37 0.63
C GLU A 354 18.24 -6.74 -0.02
N ALA A 355 17.57 -7.65 0.68
CA ALA A 355 17.35 -9.00 0.19
C ALA A 355 15.98 -9.52 0.58
N ALA A 356 15.45 -10.39 -0.28
CA ALA A 356 14.24 -11.18 -0.04
C ALA A 356 14.50 -12.61 -0.52
N SER A 357 13.74 -13.58 0.02
CA SER A 357 13.85 -15.00 -0.29
C SER A 357 12.49 -15.66 -0.45
N GLY A 358 12.47 -16.86 -1.05
CA GLY A 358 11.32 -17.76 -1.10
C GLY A 358 10.15 -17.31 -1.98
N GLU A 359 10.07 -16.02 -2.35
CA GLU A 359 9.09 -15.52 -3.30
C GLU A 359 9.48 -15.89 -4.74
N ASN A 360 8.49 -16.37 -5.50
CA ASN A 360 8.68 -16.78 -6.88
C ASN A 360 8.69 -15.56 -7.82
N PHE A 361 9.71 -14.71 -7.68
CA PHE A 361 9.90 -13.48 -8.47
C PHE A 361 10.06 -13.75 -9.98
N GLY A 362 10.26 -15.02 -10.38
CA GLY A 362 10.43 -15.45 -11.77
C GLY A 362 9.14 -15.75 -12.54
N GLY A 363 7.95 -15.54 -11.96
CA GLY A 363 6.68 -15.70 -12.67
C GLY A 363 6.31 -17.14 -13.07
N GLY A 364 6.99 -18.15 -12.51
CA GLY A 364 6.63 -19.54 -12.71
C GLY A 364 5.42 -19.90 -11.86
N SER A 365 4.31 -20.30 -12.48
CA SER A 365 3.18 -20.88 -11.76
C SER A 365 3.64 -21.99 -10.83
N SER A 366 3.17 -21.99 -9.59
CA SER A 366 3.28 -23.10 -8.65
C SER A 366 2.49 -24.31 -9.18
N SER A 367 3.04 -25.04 -10.13
CA SER A 367 2.66 -26.43 -10.36
C SER A 367 3.65 -27.29 -9.61
N ALA A 368 3.18 -27.92 -8.54
CA ALA A 368 3.85 -29.07 -7.98
C ALA A 368 4.03 -30.12 -9.09
N SER A 369 5.24 -30.26 -9.60
CA SER A 369 5.66 -31.44 -10.35
C SER A 369 7.17 -31.55 -10.25
N GLY A 370 7.61 -32.75 -9.83
CA GLY A 370 8.98 -33.01 -9.43
C GLY A 370 10.01 -32.79 -10.54
N MET A 371 11.22 -32.46 -10.07
CA MET A 371 12.47 -33.08 -10.49
C MET A 371 12.59 -33.40 -11.99
N SER A 372 13.07 -32.45 -12.78
CA SER A 372 13.96 -32.75 -13.90
C SER A 372 14.73 -31.50 -14.34
N THR A 373 16.05 -31.62 -14.24
CA THR A 373 17.05 -30.71 -14.82
C THR A 373 16.90 -30.59 -16.33
N PRO A 374 17.04 -29.40 -16.94
CA PRO A 374 17.40 -29.29 -18.35
C PRO A 374 18.93 -29.28 -18.50
N LYS A 375 19.42 -30.13 -19.39
CA LYS A 375 20.78 -30.13 -19.93
C LYS A 375 20.92 -29.01 -20.97
N VAL A 376 22.05 -28.32 -20.86
CA VAL A 376 22.77 -27.44 -21.82
C VAL A 376 21.97 -26.29 -22.43
#